data_AF-A0A1V9E1A6-F1
#
_entry.id   AF-A0A1V9E1A6-F1
#
_cell.length_a   1.000
_cell.length_b   1.000
_cell.length_c   1.000
_cell.angle_alpha   90.00
_cell.angle_beta   90.00
_cell.angle_gamma   90.00
#
_symmetry.space_group_name_H-M   'P 1'
#
loop_
_entity.id
_entity.type
_entity.pdbx_description
1 polymer ?
#
loop_
_entity_poly.entity_id
_entity_poly.type
_entity_poly.pdbx_seq_one_letter_code
_entity_poly.pdbx_strand_id
1 'polypeptide(L)'
;MKKLLFLVIAVLGITTFASAQAKKGIQTVTIQTPTVQCESCKKRIEDYLKREDGVQKANVDFKKHVTKVTFVAERTNIENVKAAIANAGYDADDVKADEEAYKKLPKCCKKTEDGGGGMQ
;
A
#
# COMPACT_ATOMS: atom_id res chain seq x y z
N MET A 1 45.46 7.73 -38.55
CA MET A 1 45.27 8.34 -37.22
C MET A 1 43.90 9.00 -37.02
N LYS A 2 43.28 9.62 -38.04
CA LYS A 2 41.91 10.19 -37.94
C LYS A 2 40.79 9.15 -37.77
N LYS A 3 40.93 7.95 -38.36
CA LYS A 3 39.94 6.85 -38.23
C LYS A 3 39.91 6.20 -36.84
N LEU A 4 41.01 6.30 -36.10
CA LEU A 4 41.12 5.78 -34.72
C LEU A 4 40.45 6.74 -33.71
N LEU A 5 40.47 8.05 -34.00
CA LEU A 5 39.77 9.06 -33.20
C LEU A 5 38.24 8.95 -33.32
N PHE A 6 37.73 8.60 -34.51
CA PHE A 6 36.28 8.39 -34.74
C PHE A 6 35.73 7.12 -34.07
N LEU A 7 36.55 6.07 -33.90
CA LEU A 7 36.14 4.83 -33.24
C LEU A 7 36.04 4.96 -31.71
N VAL A 8 36.86 5.81 -31.10
CA VAL A 8 36.82 6.05 -29.63
C VAL A 8 35.60 6.87 -29.22
N ILE A 9 35.13 7.79 -30.08
CA ILE A 9 33.94 8.61 -29.81
C ILE A 9 32.64 7.78 -29.93
N ALA A 10 32.62 6.75 -30.78
CA ALA A 10 31.46 5.86 -30.92
C ALA A 10 31.28 4.88 -29.74
N VAL A 11 32.38 4.47 -29.08
CA VAL A 11 32.34 3.52 -27.95
C VAL A 11 32.00 4.20 -26.62
N LEU A 12 32.31 5.49 -26.46
CA LEU A 12 31.99 6.27 -25.25
C LEU A 12 30.52 6.74 -25.16
N GLY A 13 29.74 6.62 -26.25
CA GLY A 13 28.33 7.05 -26.29
C GLY A 13 27.30 6.02 -25.81
N ILE A 14 27.70 4.77 -25.56
CA ILE A 14 26.77 3.65 -25.33
C ILE A 14 26.56 3.33 -23.83
N THR A 15 27.45 3.79 -22.94
CA THR A 15 27.40 3.39 -21.51
C THR A 15 26.45 4.19 -20.63
N THR A 16 25.69 5.16 -21.16
CA THR A 16 24.79 6.01 -20.35
C THR A 16 23.29 5.72 -20.50
N PHE A 17 22.89 4.69 -21.24
CA PHE A 17 21.46 4.30 -21.35
C PHE A 17 20.97 3.31 -20.28
N ALA A 18 21.77 3.03 -19.25
CA ALA A 18 21.32 2.21 -18.13
C ALA A 18 20.58 3.08 -17.10
N SER A 19 19.26 2.88 -17.04
CA SER A 19 18.38 3.22 -15.90
C SER A 19 17.59 4.55 -15.96
N ALA A 20 16.75 4.75 -16.99
CA ALA A 20 15.63 5.71 -16.91
C ALA A 20 14.24 5.01 -16.87
N GLN A 21 14.19 3.68 -16.90
CA GLN A 21 12.94 2.93 -16.83
C GLN A 21 12.78 2.31 -15.45
N ALA A 22 11.98 2.91 -14.56
CA ALA A 22 11.23 2.18 -13.50
C ALA A 22 10.42 3.12 -12.57
N LYS A 23 9.51 3.96 -13.09
CA LYS A 23 8.40 4.51 -12.27
C LYS A 23 7.09 4.75 -13.04
N LYS A 24 6.92 4.18 -14.24
CA LYS A 24 5.58 4.09 -14.84
C LYS A 24 4.88 2.94 -14.13
N GLY A 25 3.82 3.24 -13.38
CA GLY A 25 2.96 2.22 -12.76
C GLY A 25 2.83 2.28 -11.23
N ILE A 26 3.65 3.06 -10.50
CA ILE A 26 3.45 3.18 -9.04
C ILE A 26 2.44 4.29 -8.74
N GLN A 27 1.34 3.94 -8.09
CA GLN A 27 0.33 4.88 -7.62
C GLN A 27 0.31 4.90 -6.09
N THR A 28 -0.01 6.07 -5.52
CA THR A 28 -0.21 6.22 -4.08
C THR A 28 -1.57 6.81 -3.84
N VAL A 29 -2.36 6.14 -3.00
CA VAL A 29 -3.71 6.56 -2.64
C VAL A 29 -3.83 6.69 -1.14
N THR A 30 -4.75 7.56 -0.72
CA THR A 30 -5.13 7.72 0.68
C THR A 30 -6.56 7.25 0.81
N ILE A 31 -6.78 6.27 1.68
CA ILE A 31 -8.08 5.64 1.94
C ILE A 31 -8.48 5.98 3.37
N GLN A 32 -9.71 6.39 3.61
CA GLN A 32 -10.20 6.63 4.97
C GLN A 32 -10.48 5.30 5.67
N THR A 33 -9.97 5.16 6.88
CA THR A 33 -10.11 3.95 7.69
C THR A 33 -10.55 4.34 9.12
N PRO A 34 -11.83 4.71 9.31
CA PRO A 34 -12.36 5.27 10.57
C PRO A 34 -12.31 4.27 11.74
N THR A 35 -12.30 2.98 11.43
CA THR A 35 -12.30 1.89 12.42
C THR A 35 -10.94 1.64 13.07
N VAL A 36 -9.86 2.24 12.54
CA VAL A 36 -8.50 2.08 13.07
C VAL A 36 -8.30 3.01 14.25
N GLN A 37 -8.03 2.42 15.42
CA GLN A 37 -8.00 3.16 16.69
C GLN A 37 -6.61 3.14 17.38
N CYS A 38 -5.79 2.10 17.16
CA CYS A 38 -4.51 1.95 17.85
C CYS A 38 -3.37 1.45 16.94
N GLU A 39 -2.14 1.45 17.46
CA GLU A 39 -0.96 0.95 16.74
C GLU A 39 -1.09 -0.52 16.34
N SER A 40 -1.74 -1.34 17.17
CA SER A 40 -1.99 -2.75 16.86
C SER A 40 -2.93 -2.92 15.65
N CYS A 41 -3.98 -2.09 15.53
CA CYS A 41 -4.84 -2.06 14.34
C CYS A 41 -4.03 -1.67 13.10
N LYS A 42 -3.17 -0.64 13.23
CA LYS A 42 -2.24 -0.22 12.17
C LYS A 42 -1.36 -1.38 11.70
N LYS A 43 -0.63 -2.04 12.61
CA LYS A 43 0.29 -3.12 12.23
C LYS A 43 -0.44 -4.24 11.51
N ARG A 44 -1.65 -4.59 11.98
CA ARG A 44 -2.46 -5.64 11.37
C ARG A 44 -2.85 -5.33 9.92
N ILE A 45 -3.28 -4.11 9.64
CA ILE A 45 -3.60 -3.67 8.26
C ILE A 45 -2.33 -3.65 7.41
N GLU A 46 -1.23 -3.10 7.92
CA GLU A 46 0.04 -3.07 7.18
C GLU A 46 0.56 -4.46 6.85
N ASP A 47 0.49 -5.40 7.78
CA ASP A 47 0.94 -6.78 7.58
C ASP A 47 0.02 -7.58 6.66
N TYR A 48 -1.26 -7.24 6.62
CA TYR A 48 -2.21 -7.80 5.65
C TYR A 48 -1.91 -7.25 4.24
N LEU A 49 -1.86 -5.92 4.09
CA LEU A 49 -1.60 -5.26 2.81
C LEU A 49 -0.24 -5.59 2.22
N LYS A 50 0.79 -5.85 3.03
CA LYS A 50 2.10 -6.31 2.52
C LYS A 50 2.06 -7.68 1.83
N ARG A 51 1.04 -8.49 2.11
CA ARG A 51 0.85 -9.81 1.48
C ARG A 51 0.06 -9.73 0.19
N GLU A 52 -0.61 -8.60 -0.05
CA GLU A 52 -1.39 -8.39 -1.27
C GLU A 52 -0.48 -8.15 -2.46
N ASP A 53 -0.77 -8.82 -3.57
CA ASP A 53 0.03 -8.68 -4.79
C ASP A 53 -0.09 -7.26 -5.35
N GLY A 54 1.07 -6.69 -5.69
CA GLY A 54 1.16 -5.33 -6.21
C GLY A 54 1.23 -4.22 -5.16
N VAL A 55 1.03 -4.50 -3.87
CA VAL A 55 1.26 -3.48 -2.82
C VAL A 55 2.75 -3.38 -2.51
N GLN A 56 3.31 -2.19 -2.64
CA GLN A 56 4.73 -1.92 -2.34
C GLN A 56 4.93 -1.38 -0.94
N LYS A 57 3.99 -0.54 -0.47
CA LYS A 57 4.07 0.10 0.85
C LYS A 57 2.67 0.40 1.36
N ALA A 58 2.43 0.09 2.63
CA ALA A 58 1.26 0.55 3.36
C ALA A 58 1.74 1.35 4.57
N ASN A 59 1.14 2.51 4.80
CA ASN A 59 1.35 3.31 6.00
C ASN A 59 -0.01 3.73 6.56
N VAL A 60 -0.33 3.22 7.73
CA VAL A 60 -1.60 3.53 8.41
C VAL A 60 -1.37 4.64 9.43
N ASP A 61 -2.15 5.71 9.34
CA ASP A 61 -2.16 6.84 10.25
C ASP A 61 -3.45 6.78 11.10
N PHE A 62 -3.44 6.00 12.18
CA PHE A 62 -4.59 5.84 13.07
C PHE A 62 -5.05 7.16 13.71
N LYS A 63 -4.12 8.10 13.96
CA LYS A 63 -4.44 9.45 14.50
C LYS A 63 -5.31 10.30 13.56
N LYS A 64 -5.18 10.06 12.25
CA LYS A 64 -5.92 10.78 11.21
C LYS A 64 -7.01 9.92 10.59
N HIS A 65 -7.14 8.67 11.04
CA HIS A 65 -8.03 7.67 10.45
C HIS A 65 -7.86 7.52 8.94
N VAL A 66 -6.61 7.56 8.45
CA VAL A 66 -6.30 7.39 7.03
C VAL A 66 -5.22 6.35 6.83
N THR A 67 -5.31 5.63 5.72
CA THR A 67 -4.33 4.63 5.30
C THR A 67 -3.78 5.01 3.93
N LYS A 68 -2.48 5.26 3.87
CA LYS A 68 -1.77 5.55 2.62
C LYS A 68 -1.17 4.28 2.06
N VAL A 69 -1.56 3.92 0.85
CA VAL A 69 -1.08 2.71 0.17
C VAL A 69 -0.43 3.10 -1.14
N THR A 70 0.80 2.62 -1.32
CA THR A 70 1.55 2.71 -2.56
C THR A 70 1.55 1.34 -3.22
N PHE A 71 1.01 1.25 -4.43
CA PHE A 71 0.84 0.00 -5.16
C PHE A 71 1.20 0.16 -6.65
N VAL A 72 1.42 -0.97 -7.33
CA VAL A 72 1.68 -1.04 -8.76
C VAL A 72 0.36 -1.20 -9.51
N ALA A 73 -0.03 -0.16 -10.24
CA ALA A 73 -1.27 -0.07 -11.01
C ALA A 73 -1.43 -1.14 -12.09
N GLU A 74 -0.34 -1.75 -12.54
CA GLU A 74 -0.35 -2.88 -13.48
C GLU A 74 -0.75 -4.20 -12.82
N ARG A 75 -0.68 -4.29 -11.48
CA ARG A 75 -0.97 -5.50 -10.70
C ARG A 75 -2.23 -5.39 -9.86
N THR A 76 -2.51 -4.18 -9.35
CA THR A 76 -3.68 -3.93 -8.50
C THR A 76 -4.24 -2.52 -8.71
N ASN A 77 -5.46 -2.28 -8.27
CA ASN A 77 -6.17 -1.00 -8.38
C ASN A 77 -6.70 -0.53 -7.02
N ILE A 78 -7.25 0.68 -6.99
CA ILE A 78 -7.76 1.30 -5.76
C ILE A 78 -8.87 0.44 -5.12
N GLU A 79 -9.76 -0.12 -5.93
CA GLU A 79 -10.87 -0.94 -5.44
C GLU A 79 -10.36 -2.24 -4.78
N ASN A 80 -9.38 -2.92 -5.39
CA ASN A 80 -8.75 -4.09 -4.78
C ASN A 80 -8.06 -3.75 -3.46
N VAL A 81 -7.40 -2.59 -3.36
CA VAL A 81 -6.79 -2.14 -2.10
C VAL A 81 -7.86 -1.89 -1.04
N LYS A 82 -8.98 -1.23 -1.37
CA LYS A 82 -10.10 -1.06 -0.44
C LYS A 82 -10.69 -2.39 0.00
N ALA A 83 -10.90 -3.31 -0.95
CA ALA A 83 -11.36 -4.66 -0.67
C ALA A 83 -10.39 -5.43 0.25
N ALA A 84 -9.08 -5.30 0.05
CA ALA A 84 -8.09 -5.92 0.91
C ALA A 84 -8.16 -5.37 2.35
N ILE A 85 -8.38 -4.06 2.54
CA ILE A 85 -8.59 -3.48 3.87
C ILE A 85 -9.89 -4.01 4.49
N ALA A 86 -10.96 -4.12 3.71
CA ALA A 86 -12.21 -4.73 4.14
C ALA A 86 -12.03 -6.20 4.56
N ASN A 87 -11.28 -6.98 3.79
CA ASN A 87 -10.92 -8.37 4.09
C ASN A 87 -9.95 -8.51 5.29
N ALA A 88 -9.26 -7.43 5.67
CA ALA A 88 -8.54 -7.37 6.93
C ALA A 88 -9.48 -7.12 8.13
N GLY A 89 -10.77 -6.83 7.87
CA GLY A 89 -11.81 -6.58 8.86
C GLY A 89 -12.02 -5.09 9.18
N TYR A 90 -11.58 -4.16 8.33
CA TYR A 90 -11.68 -2.72 8.59
C TYR A 90 -12.42 -1.99 7.47
N ASP A 91 -13.22 -0.97 7.82
CA ASP A 91 -13.88 -0.12 6.82
C ASP A 91 -12.85 0.71 6.03
N ALA A 92 -13.06 0.84 4.71
CA ALA A 92 -12.17 1.48 3.75
C ALA A 92 -12.97 2.41 2.80
N ASP A 93 -13.01 3.70 3.13
CA ASP A 93 -13.89 4.70 2.51
C ASP A 93 -15.36 4.21 2.43
N ASP A 94 -15.82 3.87 1.23
CA ASP A 94 -17.17 3.40 0.90
C ASP A 94 -17.33 1.87 1.03
N VAL A 95 -16.24 1.13 1.22
CA VAL A 95 -16.24 -0.33 1.37
C VAL A 95 -16.27 -0.68 2.85
N LYS A 96 -17.30 -1.41 3.28
CA LYS A 96 -17.42 -1.90 4.67
C LYS A 96 -16.53 -3.11 4.90
N ALA A 97 -16.10 -3.29 6.16
CA ALA A 97 -15.39 -4.47 6.60
C ALA A 97 -16.14 -5.76 6.24
N ASP A 98 -15.40 -6.76 5.77
CA ASP A 98 -15.92 -8.11 5.60
C ASP A 98 -16.35 -8.69 6.94
N GLU A 99 -17.55 -9.25 7.01
CA GLU A 99 -18.14 -9.70 8.27
C GLU A 99 -17.37 -10.87 8.90
N GLU A 100 -16.83 -11.77 8.09
CA GLU A 100 -16.09 -12.93 8.59
C GLU A 100 -14.71 -12.52 9.11
N ALA A 101 -14.03 -11.65 8.37
CA ALA A 101 -12.76 -11.06 8.79
C ALA A 101 -12.93 -10.25 10.07
N TYR A 102 -13.99 -9.44 10.15
CA TYR A 102 -14.31 -8.62 11.31
C TYR A 102 -14.59 -9.48 12.55
N LYS A 103 -15.33 -10.60 12.42
CA LYS A 103 -15.58 -11.53 13.53
C LYS A 103 -14.29 -12.10 14.11
N LYS A 104 -13.30 -12.38 13.26
CA LYS A 104 -11.96 -12.90 13.62
C LYS A 104 -11.04 -11.84 14.22
N LEU A 105 -11.41 -10.56 14.21
CA LEU A 105 -10.61 -9.52 14.84
C LEU A 105 -10.57 -9.70 16.37
N PRO A 106 -9.44 -9.39 17.02
CA PRO A 106 -9.37 -9.26 18.46
C PRO A 106 -10.40 -8.23 18.96
N LYS A 107 -10.92 -8.40 20.18
CA LYS A 107 -11.90 -7.47 20.77
C LYS A 107 -11.44 -6.02 20.70
N CYS A 108 -10.16 -5.73 20.96
CA CYS A 108 -9.64 -4.36 20.88
C CYS A 108 -9.70 -3.72 19.49
N CYS A 109 -9.61 -4.52 18.43
CA CYS A 109 -9.64 -4.07 17.03
C CYS A 109 -11.06 -3.92 16.47
N LYS A 110 -12.08 -4.34 17.22
CA LYS A 110 -13.47 -4.17 16.81
C LYS A 110 -13.92 -2.72 17.02
N LYS A 111 -15.02 -2.37 16.36
CA LYS A 111 -15.72 -1.08 16.51
C LYS A 111 -16.16 -0.90 17.97
N THR A 112 -16.27 0.34 18.39
CA THR A 112 -16.67 0.72 19.76
C THR A 112 -18.07 0.23 20.12
N GLU A 113 -18.98 0.19 19.15
CA GLU A 113 -20.34 -0.37 19.29
C GLU A 113 -20.36 -1.86 19.66
N ASP A 114 -19.36 -2.62 19.21
CA ASP A 114 -19.22 -4.06 19.50
C ASP A 114 -18.36 -4.34 20.75
N GLY A 115 -18.12 -3.32 21.58
CA GLY A 115 -17.27 -3.42 22.77
C GLY A 115 -15.77 -3.43 22.46
N GLY A 116 -15.37 -3.02 21.26
CA GLY A 116 -13.98 -2.74 20.91
C GLY A 116 -13.53 -1.31 21.27
N GLY A 117 -12.30 -0.95 20.95
CA GLY A 117 -11.75 0.38 21.32
C GLY A 117 -11.27 0.47 22.78
N GLY A 118 -10.87 -0.65 23.37
CA GLY A 118 -10.30 -0.70 24.72
C GLY A 118 -8.80 -0.42 24.76
N MET A 119 -8.44 0.59 25.56
CA MET A 119 -7.11 0.98 26.07
C MET A 119 -6.29 1.94 25.19
N GLN A 120 -6.57 3.23 25.44
CA GLN A 120 -5.63 4.34 25.70
C GLN A 120 -4.18 4.14 25.22
#